data_AF-A0A6T7TS02-F1
#
_entry.id   AF-A0A6T7TS02-F1
#
_cell.length_a   1.000
_cell.length_b   1.000
_cell.length_c   1.000
_cell.angle_alpha   90.00
_cell.angle_beta   90.00
_cell.angle_gamma   90.00
#
_symmetry.space_group_name_H-M   'P 1'
#
loop_
_entity.id
_entity.type
_entity.pdbx_description
1 polymer ?
#
loop_
_entity_poly.entity_id
_entity_poly.type
_entity_poly.pdbx_seq_one_letter_code
_entity_poly.pdbx_strand_id
1 'polypeptide(L)'
;GDVLGEYTGKIVPGHCGGNYVTRLWSTGQDSDYFRPGVDAEVMGNELRMINDYRGVPGANGPNCKFSRTTLRGYRAALIVATRTVSPGEEFLLDYGDVYWHGWRPAHSHISNEPEETYEDGTSQNLEERTVSAVLPEDLEALENELREMVSQATEESSRA
;
A
#
# COMPACT_ATOMS: atom_id res chain seq x y z
N GLY A 1 1.93 13.15 20.62
CA GLY A 1 2.38 14.09 19.59
C GLY A 1 1.17 14.71 18.96
N ASP A 2 1.34 15.90 18.40
CA ASP A 2 0.23 16.62 17.76
C ASP A 2 -0.22 15.90 16.50
N VAL A 3 -1.52 15.93 16.23
CA VAL A 3 -2.13 15.29 15.07
C VAL A 3 -2.10 16.28 13.91
N LEU A 4 -1.43 15.92 12.81
CA LEU A 4 -1.42 16.71 11.58
C LEU A 4 -2.72 16.54 10.81
N GLY A 5 -3.23 15.31 10.76
CA GLY A 5 -4.51 15.00 10.13
C GLY A 5 -4.67 13.52 9.79
N GLU A 6 -5.78 13.21 9.14
CA GLU A 6 -6.07 11.90 8.56
C GLU A 6 -5.52 11.82 7.13
N TYR A 7 -4.80 10.75 6.80
CA TYR A 7 -4.34 10.49 5.44
C TYR A 7 -5.50 9.95 4.61
N THR A 8 -6.02 10.77 3.70
CA THR A 8 -7.23 10.46 2.92
C THR A 8 -6.90 10.12 1.47
N GLY A 9 -7.75 9.29 0.86
CA GLY A 9 -7.66 8.89 -0.53
C GLY A 9 -8.73 7.87 -0.88
N LYS A 10 -8.56 7.16 -2.00
CA LYS A 10 -9.42 6.05 -2.40
C LYS A 10 -9.16 4.85 -1.50
N ILE A 11 -10.21 4.20 -1.02
CA ILE A 11 -10.06 2.91 -0.32
C ILE A 11 -9.75 1.83 -1.35
N VAL A 12 -8.68 1.07 -1.12
CA VAL A 12 -8.21 0.00 -2.03
C VAL A 12 -8.10 -1.35 -1.30
N PRO A 13 -8.27 -2.48 -2.00
CA PRO A 13 -7.99 -3.80 -1.45
C PRO A 13 -6.58 -3.96 -0.89
N GLY A 14 -6.39 -4.92 0.02
CA GLY A 14 -5.11 -5.18 0.69
C GLY A 14 -4.02 -5.80 -0.19
N HIS A 15 -4.31 -6.20 -1.41
CA HIS A 15 -3.25 -6.60 -2.36
C HIS A 15 -2.80 -5.44 -3.25
N CYS A 16 -3.45 -4.28 -3.20
CA CYS A 16 -3.00 -3.13 -3.98
C CYS A 16 -1.75 -2.51 -3.35
N GLY A 17 -0.76 -2.24 -4.20
CA GLY A 17 0.42 -1.42 -3.90
C GLY A 17 0.32 -0.09 -4.63
N GLY A 18 1.30 0.79 -4.39
CA GLY A 18 1.42 2.06 -5.09
C GLY A 18 2.32 3.05 -4.35
N ASN A 19 2.68 4.15 -5.03
CA ASN A 19 3.53 5.20 -4.45
C ASN A 19 2.88 5.92 -3.26
N TYR A 20 1.55 5.98 -3.24
CA TYR A 20 0.77 6.75 -2.29
C TYR A 20 -0.18 5.86 -1.47
N VAL A 21 0.15 4.57 -1.35
CA VAL A 21 -0.67 3.59 -0.63
C VAL A 21 -0.17 3.42 0.80
N THR A 22 -1.05 3.62 1.78
CA THR A 22 -0.79 3.29 3.19
C THR A 22 -1.78 2.24 3.71
N ARG A 23 -1.30 1.40 4.63
CA ARG A 23 -2.11 0.34 5.25
C ARG A 23 -2.79 0.84 6.53
N LEU A 24 -4.07 0.51 6.66
CA LEU A 24 -4.92 0.90 7.79
C LEU A 24 -4.76 -0.01 9.04
N TRP A 25 -3.97 -1.08 8.93
CA TRP A 25 -3.63 -1.99 10.03
C TRP A 25 -2.12 -2.00 10.26
N SER A 26 -1.72 -2.26 11.50
CA SER A 26 -0.34 -2.60 11.80
C SER A 26 -0.04 -3.99 11.26
N THR A 27 1.16 -4.16 10.70
CA THR A 27 1.69 -5.45 10.28
C THR A 27 1.72 -6.39 11.49
N GLY A 28 1.05 -7.54 11.38
CA GLY A 28 0.90 -8.50 12.47
C GLY A 28 0.10 -9.73 12.05
N GLN A 29 0.81 -10.86 12.01
CA GLN A 29 0.47 -12.29 11.86
C GLN A 29 -0.65 -12.78 10.93
N ASP A 30 -1.51 -11.94 10.38
CA ASP A 30 -2.51 -12.34 9.38
C ASP A 30 -2.42 -11.43 8.14
N SER A 31 -2.56 -12.04 6.97
CA SER A 31 -2.13 -11.49 5.69
C SER A 31 -2.68 -10.08 5.40
N ASP A 32 -1.76 -9.13 5.18
CA ASP A 32 -2.07 -7.80 4.68
C ASP A 32 -2.84 -7.83 3.34
N TYR A 33 -2.86 -8.99 2.68
CA TYR A 33 -3.57 -9.29 1.44
C TYR A 33 -5.07 -8.91 1.49
N PHE A 34 -5.75 -9.14 2.62
CA PHE A 34 -7.18 -8.87 2.74
C PHE A 34 -7.52 -7.53 3.41
N ARG A 35 -6.52 -6.82 3.95
CA ARG A 35 -6.75 -5.62 4.76
C ARG A 35 -6.67 -4.36 3.91
N PRO A 36 -7.77 -3.58 3.76
CA PRO A 36 -7.77 -2.44 2.86
C PRO A 36 -6.73 -1.37 3.22
N GLY A 37 -6.31 -0.63 2.20
CA GLY A 37 -5.45 0.52 2.31
C GLY A 37 -6.15 1.80 1.86
N VAL A 38 -5.41 2.90 1.97
CA VAL A 38 -5.77 4.19 1.38
C VAL A 38 -4.76 4.50 0.30
N ASP A 39 -5.23 4.72 -0.92
CA ASP A 39 -4.45 5.18 -2.06
C ASP A 39 -4.73 6.65 -2.33
N ALA A 40 -3.72 7.49 -2.15
CA ALA A 40 -3.82 8.93 -2.38
C ALA A 40 -3.30 9.38 -3.75
N GLU A 41 -3.05 8.49 -4.72
CA GLU A 41 -2.40 8.83 -6.00
C GLU A 41 -3.19 9.85 -6.85
N VAL A 42 -4.51 9.68 -6.94
CA VAL A 42 -5.37 10.56 -7.76
C VAL A 42 -6.18 11.53 -6.90
N MET A 43 -6.54 11.15 -5.68
CA MET A 43 -7.38 11.95 -4.77
C MET A 43 -6.89 11.83 -3.34
N GLY A 44 -7.05 12.88 -2.54
CA GLY A 44 -6.59 12.90 -1.15
C GLY A 44 -6.41 14.31 -0.63
N ASN A 45 -5.57 14.46 0.38
CA ASN A 45 -5.22 15.75 0.97
C ASN A 45 -3.71 15.97 0.96
N GLU A 46 -3.26 17.08 1.55
CA GLU A 46 -1.87 17.55 1.53
C GLU A 46 -0.90 16.57 2.20
N LEU A 47 -1.39 15.66 3.05
CA LEU A 47 -0.53 14.70 3.74
C LEU A 47 0.13 13.69 2.79
N ARG A 48 -0.39 13.54 1.56
CA ARG A 48 0.27 12.76 0.49
C ARG A 48 1.61 13.32 0.05
N MET A 49 1.88 14.59 0.38
CA MET A 49 3.10 15.31 -0.01
C MET A 49 4.21 15.22 1.05
N ILE A 50 3.97 14.56 2.18
CA ILE A 50 4.96 14.40 3.26
C ILE A 50 5.99 13.37 2.83
N ASN A 51 7.23 13.81 2.62
CA ASN A 51 8.31 12.98 2.11
C ASN A 51 8.85 11.97 3.12
N ASP A 52 9.52 10.94 2.60
CA ASP A 52 10.37 10.08 3.41
C ASP A 52 11.68 10.81 3.77
N TYR A 53 12.08 10.74 5.04
CA TYR A 53 13.28 11.43 5.53
C TYR A 53 14.57 11.02 4.80
N ARG A 54 14.66 9.80 4.26
CA ARG A 54 15.84 9.27 3.55
C ARG A 54 16.06 9.97 2.21
N GLY A 55 14.99 10.54 1.63
CA GLY A 55 15.05 11.29 0.37
C GLY A 55 15.40 12.77 0.52
N VAL A 56 15.46 13.30 1.75
CA VAL A 56 15.62 14.74 2.02
C VAL A 56 17.04 15.04 2.51
N PRO A 57 17.84 15.82 1.74
CA PRO A 57 19.21 16.16 2.13
C PRO A 57 19.27 16.87 3.50
N GLY A 58 20.12 16.36 4.39
CA GLY A 58 20.33 16.92 5.73
C GLY A 58 19.32 16.48 6.79
N ALA A 59 18.33 15.64 6.43
CA ALA A 59 17.43 15.04 7.41
C ALA A 59 18.14 13.96 8.24
N ASN A 60 17.93 13.98 9.56
CA ASN A 60 18.53 13.02 10.51
C ASN A 60 17.55 11.93 10.99
N GLY A 61 16.34 11.89 10.42
CA GLY A 61 15.29 10.96 10.81
C GLY A 61 13.89 11.53 10.58
N PRO A 62 12.85 10.69 10.70
CA PRO A 62 11.47 11.13 10.60
C PRO A 62 11.07 11.96 11.84
N ASN A 63 10.27 13.01 11.63
CA ASN A 63 9.66 13.80 12.71
C ASN A 63 8.13 13.60 12.79
N CYS A 64 7.60 12.76 11.92
CA CYS A 64 6.20 12.32 11.89
C CYS A 64 6.12 10.79 11.77
N LYS A 65 4.95 10.23 12.08
CA LYS A 65 4.66 8.80 11.83
C LYS A 65 3.19 8.58 11.52
N PHE A 66 2.90 7.47 10.84
CA PHE A 66 1.55 6.93 10.78
C PHE A 66 1.10 6.39 12.15
N SER A 67 -0.13 6.72 12.53
CA SER A 67 -0.86 6.17 13.65
C SER A 67 -2.16 5.56 13.13
N ARG A 68 -2.25 4.24 13.15
CA ARG A 68 -3.46 3.51 12.73
C ARG A 68 -4.42 3.44 13.90
N THR A 69 -5.65 3.89 13.69
CA THR A 69 -6.66 3.97 14.75
C THR A 69 -8.06 3.67 14.19
N THR A 70 -9.07 3.72 15.07
CA THR A 70 -10.48 3.70 14.68
C THR A 70 -11.08 5.07 14.95
N LEU A 71 -11.61 5.71 13.91
CA LEU A 71 -12.30 7.00 13.98
C LEU A 71 -13.76 6.78 13.58
N ARG A 72 -14.70 7.07 14.49
CA ARG A 72 -16.16 6.95 14.24
C ARG A 72 -16.60 5.58 13.71
N GLY A 73 -15.94 4.51 14.15
CA GLY A 73 -16.25 3.13 13.75
C GLY A 73 -15.50 2.64 12.50
N TYR A 74 -14.71 3.48 11.84
CA TYR A 74 -13.91 3.10 10.66
C TYR A 74 -12.42 3.13 10.96
N ARG A 75 -11.62 2.33 10.25
CA ARG A 75 -10.17 2.37 10.36
C ARG A 75 -9.64 3.61 9.64
N ALA A 76 -8.71 4.31 10.29
CA ALA A 76 -8.08 5.51 9.77
C ALA A 76 -6.56 5.47 10.00
N ALA A 77 -5.81 6.06 9.07
CA ALA A 77 -4.40 6.34 9.22
C ALA A 77 -4.24 7.83 9.51
N LEU A 78 -3.83 8.18 10.73
CA LEU A 78 -3.47 9.54 11.09
C LEU A 78 -1.98 9.75 10.92
N ILE A 79 -1.55 10.96 10.62
CA ILE A 79 -0.14 11.36 10.74
C ILE A 79 0.01 12.22 11.98
N VAL A 80 0.97 11.84 12.82
CA VAL A 80 1.24 12.50 14.10
C VAL A 80 2.70 12.91 14.18
N ALA A 81 2.95 14.12 14.69
CA ALA A 81 4.30 14.58 14.99
C ALA A 81 4.87 13.76 16.15
N THR A 82 6.13 13.31 16.03
CA THR A 82 6.84 12.55 17.07
C THR A 82 7.66 13.45 17.98
N ARG A 83 7.92 14.69 17.56
CA ARG A 83 8.56 15.76 18.32
C ARG A 83 8.03 17.13 17.89
N THR A 84 8.40 18.17 18.60
CA THR A 84 8.16 19.55 18.14
C THR A 84 8.85 19.80 16.79
N VAL A 85 8.14 20.43 15.87
CA VAL A 85 8.62 20.81 14.53
C VAL A 85 8.51 22.34 14.43
N SER A 86 9.61 22.99 14.04
CA SER A 86 9.67 24.45 14.00
C SER A 86 9.01 25.01 12.72
N PRO A 87 8.50 26.25 12.71
CA PRO A 87 8.04 26.89 11.48
C PRO A 87 9.12 26.86 10.39
N GLY A 88 8.77 26.40 9.20
CA GLY A 88 9.69 26.24 8.07
C GLY A 88 10.48 24.92 8.06
N GLU A 89 10.38 24.11 9.11
CA GLU A 89 10.92 22.74 9.10
C GLU A 89 9.96 21.80 8.36
N GLU A 90 10.50 20.94 7.49
CA GLU A 90 9.71 19.98 6.72
C GLU A 90 9.20 18.82 7.59
N PHE A 91 7.96 18.39 7.38
CA PHE A 91 7.45 17.16 7.96
C PHE A 91 7.97 15.96 7.18
N LEU A 92 8.48 14.95 7.89
CA LEU A 92 9.14 13.79 7.31
C LEU A 92 8.64 12.50 7.96
N LEU A 93 8.30 11.52 7.13
CA LEU A 93 7.89 10.18 7.50
C LEU A 93 9.01 9.17 7.28
N ASP A 94 8.79 7.96 7.80
CA ASP A 94 9.48 6.74 7.38
C ASP A 94 8.46 5.90 6.59
N TYR A 95 8.69 5.73 5.29
CA TYR A 95 7.84 4.92 4.41
C TYR A 95 8.03 3.42 4.62
N GLY A 96 9.07 3.03 5.35
CA GLY A 96 9.43 1.65 5.63
C GLY A 96 10.28 1.02 4.53
N ASP A 97 10.90 -0.10 4.88
CA ASP A 97 11.86 -0.78 4.00
C ASP A 97 11.23 -1.33 2.73
N VAL A 98 9.97 -1.77 2.80
CA VAL A 98 9.22 -2.31 1.65
C VAL A 98 9.18 -1.31 0.48
N TYR A 99 8.97 -0.03 0.77
CA TYR A 99 8.92 1.02 -0.25
C TYR A 99 10.26 1.18 -0.97
N TRP A 100 11.35 1.20 -0.21
CA TRP A 100 12.71 1.44 -0.73
C TRP A 100 13.36 0.21 -1.37
N HIS A 101 13.00 -0.98 -0.93
CA HIS A 101 13.58 -2.24 -1.41
C HIS A 101 12.71 -2.92 -2.49
N GLY A 102 11.66 -2.23 -2.98
CA GLY A 102 10.99 -2.57 -4.24
C GLY A 102 9.96 -3.69 -4.17
N TRP A 103 9.44 -4.06 -3.00
CA TRP A 103 8.28 -4.95 -2.96
C TRP A 103 7.01 -4.13 -3.22
N ARG A 104 6.52 -4.22 -4.47
CA ARG A 104 5.23 -3.65 -4.87
C ARG A 104 4.34 -4.79 -5.35
N PRO A 105 3.30 -5.17 -4.60
CA PRO A 105 2.28 -6.04 -5.16
C PRO A 105 1.64 -5.30 -6.34
N ALA A 106 1.35 -6.05 -7.41
CA ALA A 106 0.98 -5.50 -8.70
C ALA A 106 -0.11 -4.42 -8.58
N HIS A 107 0.06 -3.34 -9.34
CA HIS A 107 -0.97 -2.33 -9.55
C HIS A 107 -2.16 -2.98 -10.28
N SER A 108 -3.05 -3.66 -9.57
CA SER A 108 -4.32 -4.09 -10.15
C SER A 108 -5.24 -2.87 -10.16
N HIS A 109 -5.02 -1.95 -11.10
CA HIS A 109 -6.03 -0.98 -11.48
C HIS A 109 -7.21 -1.76 -12.05
N ILE A 110 -8.20 -2.08 -11.21
CA ILE A 110 -9.53 -2.43 -11.70
C ILE A 110 -10.17 -1.11 -12.12
N SER A 111 -9.81 -0.62 -13.30
CA SER A 111 -10.50 0.46 -13.98
C SER A 111 -10.51 0.15 -15.46
N ASN A 112 -11.71 -0.14 -15.99
CA ASN A 112 -11.99 -0.25 -17.42
C ASN A 112 -11.95 1.12 -18.13
N GLU A 113 -11.11 2.05 -17.69
CA GLU A 113 -11.00 3.38 -18.31
C GLU A 113 -9.63 3.50 -18.98
N PRO A 114 -9.56 4.01 -20.22
CA PRO A 114 -8.31 4.13 -20.95
C PRO A 114 -7.36 5.11 -20.24
N GLU A 115 -6.14 4.66 -20.03
CA GLU A 115 -5.04 5.41 -19.42
C GLU A 115 -4.61 6.54 -20.39
N GLU A 116 -4.87 7.80 -20.04
CA GLU A 116 -4.30 8.95 -20.76
C GLU A 116 -2.82 9.06 -20.39
N THR A 117 -1.96 8.69 -21.34
CA THR A 117 -0.51 8.79 -21.23
C THR A 117 -0.06 10.25 -21.23
N TYR A 118 0.54 10.71 -20.13
CA TYR A 118 1.36 11.91 -20.11
C TYR A 118 2.82 11.52 -20.40
N GLU A 119 3.36 12.02 -21.51
CA GLU A 119 4.77 11.82 -21.87
C GLU A 119 5.68 12.63 -20.92
N ASP A 120 6.23 11.97 -19.89
CA ASP A 120 7.42 12.46 -19.20
C ASP A 120 8.67 11.78 -19.79
N GLY A 121 9.61 12.61 -20.23
CA GLY A 121 10.73 12.27 -21.12
C GLY A 121 11.89 11.52 -20.47
N THR A 122 11.63 10.41 -19.78
CA THR A 122 12.66 9.44 -19.37
C THR A 122 12.20 7.98 -19.49
N SER A 123 11.81 7.57 -20.70
CA SER A 123 11.54 6.16 -21.01
C SER A 123 12.85 5.41 -21.27
N GLN A 124 13.34 4.65 -20.28
CA GLN A 124 14.11 3.44 -20.58
C GLN A 124 13.21 2.23 -20.35
N ASN A 125 12.76 1.67 -21.48
CA ASN A 125 12.09 0.39 -21.72
C ASN A 125 11.94 -0.52 -20.49
N LEU A 126 10.72 -0.58 -19.96
CA LEU A 126 10.29 -1.54 -18.94
C LEU A 126 9.18 -2.48 -19.43
N GLU A 127 9.01 -2.62 -20.75
CA GLU A 127 7.92 -3.43 -21.34
C GLU A 127 8.25 -4.92 -21.51
N GLU A 128 9.44 -5.42 -21.14
CA GLU A 128 9.80 -6.84 -21.32
C GLU A 128 9.89 -7.68 -20.03
N ARG A 129 9.36 -7.22 -18.88
CA ARG A 129 9.48 -7.99 -17.62
C ARG A 129 8.18 -8.44 -16.95
N THR A 130 7.05 -8.35 -17.65
CA THR A 130 5.71 -8.62 -17.08
C THR A 130 5.28 -10.09 -16.97
N VAL A 131 6.18 -11.06 -17.11
CA VAL A 131 5.83 -12.48 -16.88
C VAL A 131 6.96 -13.24 -16.18
N SER A 132 7.23 -12.95 -14.89
CA SER A 132 7.99 -13.87 -14.03
C SER A 132 8.01 -13.39 -12.57
N ALA A 133 6.91 -13.59 -11.84
CA ALA A 133 6.94 -13.43 -10.37
C ALA A 133 6.13 -14.51 -9.62
N VAL A 134 5.56 -15.46 -10.34
CA VAL A 134 5.17 -16.76 -9.77
C VAL A 134 5.99 -17.76 -10.56
N LEU A 135 6.89 -18.48 -9.89
CA LEU A 135 7.56 -19.59 -10.57
C LEU A 135 6.46 -20.57 -11.02
N PRO A 136 6.51 -21.17 -12.22
CA PRO A 136 5.46 -22.06 -12.70
C PRO A 136 5.08 -23.14 -11.69
N GLU A 137 6.05 -23.63 -10.90
CA GLU A 137 5.86 -24.56 -9.78
C GLU A 137 4.96 -24.04 -8.65
N ASP A 138 4.97 -22.74 -8.36
CA ASP A 138 4.15 -22.12 -7.31
C ASP A 138 2.70 -21.93 -7.77
N LEU A 139 2.48 -21.75 -9.08
CA LEU A 139 1.15 -21.59 -9.67
C LEU A 139 0.41 -22.94 -9.69
N GLU A 140 1.11 -24.01 -10.03
CA GLU A 140 0.56 -25.38 -10.02
C GLU A 140 0.22 -25.85 -8.60
N ALA A 141 1.05 -25.48 -7.61
CA ALA A 141 0.76 -25.74 -6.20
C ALA A 141 -0.52 -25.03 -5.73
N LEU A 142 -0.68 -23.75 -6.09
CA LEU A 142 -1.87 -22.97 -5.74
C LEU A 142 -3.14 -23.51 -6.40
N GLU A 143 -3.06 -23.91 -7.66
CA GLU A 143 -4.18 -24.49 -8.40
C GLU A 143 -4.62 -25.84 -7.80
N ASN A 144 -3.68 -26.66 -7.33
CA ASN A 144 -3.97 -27.92 -6.66
C ASN A 144 -4.64 -27.69 -5.30
N GLU A 145 -4.13 -26.76 -4.50
CA GLU A 145 -4.72 -26.41 -3.20
C GLU A 145 -6.16 -25.88 -3.36
N LEU A 146 -6.39 -25.03 -4.37
CA LEU A 146 -7.73 -24.51 -4.68
C LEU A 146 -8.71 -25.63 -5.10
N ARG A 147 -8.23 -26.61 -5.89
CA ARG A 147 -9.03 -27.76 -6.31
C ARG A 147 -9.42 -28.64 -5.12
N GLU A 148 -8.51 -28.87 -4.18
CA GLU A 148 -8.79 -29.64 -2.97
C GLU A 148 -9.82 -28.94 -2.08
N MET A 149 -9.68 -27.62 -1.87
CA MET A 149 -10.64 -26.84 -1.10
C MET A 149 -12.05 -26.87 -1.71
N VAL A 150 -12.16 -26.75 -3.04
CA VAL A 150 -13.45 -26.83 -3.74
C VAL A 150 -14.05 -28.23 -3.64
N SER A 151 -13.23 -29.28 -3.76
CA SER A 151 -13.68 -30.67 -3.62
C SER A 151 -14.24 -30.94 -2.23
N GLN A 152 -13.53 -30.52 -1.17
CA GLN A 152 -13.97 -30.67 0.21
C GLN A 152 -15.30 -29.94 0.46
N ALA A 153 -15.43 -28.71 -0.03
CA ALA A 153 -16.66 -27.93 0.10
C ALA A 153 -17.85 -28.60 -0.62
N THR A 154 -17.64 -29.22 -1.78
CA THR A 154 -18.70 -29.99 -2.47
C THR A 154 -19.07 -31.28 -1.75
N GLU A 155 -18.12 -31.97 -1.13
CA GLU A 155 -18.41 -33.18 -0.35
C GLU A 155 -19.16 -32.87 0.94
N GLU A 156 -18.79 -31.80 1.65
CA GLU A 156 -19.51 -31.36 2.85
C GLU A 156 -20.93 -30.90 2.52
N SER A 157 -21.12 -30.19 1.40
CA SER A 157 -22.44 -29.75 0.93
C SER A 157 -23.35 -30.91 0.50
N SER A 158 -22.79 -32.02 0.02
CA SER A 158 -23.56 -33.23 -0.36
C SER A 158 -23.90 -34.16 0.82
N ARG A 159 -23.30 -33.93 1.99
CA ARG A 159 -23.57 -34.67 3.24
C ARG A 159 -24.53 -33.96 4.19
N ALA A 160 -24.88 -32.71 3.92
CA ALA A 160 -25.87 -31.92 4.67
C ALA A 160 -27.28 -32.05 4.06
#